data_AF-A0A6P0KAC1-F1
#
_entry.id   AF-A0A6P0KAC1-F1
#
_cell.length_a   1.000
_cell.length_b   1.000
_cell.length_c   1.000
_cell.angle_alpha   90.00
_cell.angle_beta   90.00
_cell.angle_gamma   90.00
#
_symmetry.space_group_name_H-M   'P 1'
#
loop_
_entity.id
_entity.type
_entity.pdbx_description
1 polymer ?
#
loop_
_entity_poly.entity_id
_entity_poly.type
_entity_poly.pdbx_seq_one_letter_code
_entity_poly.pdbx_strand_id
1 'polypeptide(L)'
;MSVKETEAIFTIVFRNIALSNWANLLPEAQVQMLEEVADLINCESLLFGKKQQLVLRLDSLQSYVTEAQKARIIQILALLEKTVVAELNCA
;
A
#
# COMPACT_ATOMS: atom_id res chain seq x y z
N MET A 1 4.18 0.93 15.09
CA MET A 1 3.33 2.12 14.92
C MET A 1 2.15 2.02 15.87
N SER A 2 1.73 3.12 16.47
CA SER A 2 0.46 3.18 17.19
C SER A 2 -0.72 3.13 16.22
N VAL A 3 -1.91 2.73 16.69
CA VAL A 3 -3.13 2.70 15.87
C VAL A 3 -3.39 4.05 15.18
N LYS A 4 -3.19 5.17 15.90
CA LYS A 4 -3.42 6.51 15.36
C LYS A 4 -2.44 6.86 14.24
N GLU A 5 -1.17 6.49 14.38
CA GLU A 5 -0.16 6.71 13.34
C GLU A 5 -0.46 5.87 12.11
N THR A 6 -0.76 4.58 12.30
CA THR A 6 -1.15 3.67 11.22
C THR A 6 -2.33 4.20 10.42
N GLU A 7 -3.35 4.71 11.11
CA GLU A 7 -4.54 5.31 10.49
C GLU A 7 -4.25 6.59 9.70
N ALA A 8 -3.39 7.45 10.24
CA ALA A 8 -2.96 8.66 9.56
C ALA A 8 -2.18 8.34 8.28
N ILE A 9 -1.20 7.43 8.36
CA ILE A 9 -0.38 7.00 7.22
C ILE A 9 -1.27 6.34 6.17
N PHE A 10 -2.14 5.42 6.57
CA PHE A 10 -3.11 4.79 5.66
C PHE A 10 -3.95 5.83 4.91
N THR A 11 -4.49 6.82 5.62
CA THR A 11 -5.33 7.86 5.02
C THR A 11 -4.56 8.67 3.97
N ILE A 12 -3.31 9.06 4.26
CA ILE A 12 -2.45 9.82 3.36
C ILE A 12 -2.13 8.99 2.11
N VAL A 13 -1.62 7.77 2.31
CA VAL A 13 -1.25 6.83 1.25
C VAL A 13 -2.46 6.53 0.36
N PHE A 14 -3.56 6.12 0.96
CA PHE A 14 -4.77 5.74 0.23
C PHE A 14 -5.30 6.92 -0.60
N ARG A 15 -5.31 8.13 -0.04
CA ARG A 15 -5.77 9.32 -0.76
C ARG A 15 -4.89 9.63 -1.96
N ASN A 16 -3.57 9.54 -1.82
CA ASN A 16 -2.63 9.87 -2.89
C ASN A 16 -2.68 8.85 -4.04
N ILE A 17 -2.84 7.56 -3.72
CA ILE A 17 -2.97 6.50 -4.72
C ILE A 17 -4.37 6.55 -5.36
N ALA A 18 -5.44 6.68 -4.57
CA ALA A 18 -6.82 6.56 -5.07
C ALA A 18 -7.33 7.79 -5.84
N LEU A 19 -6.85 8.99 -5.52
CA LEU A 19 -7.32 10.23 -6.16
C LEU A 19 -6.47 10.64 -7.37
N SER A 20 -5.65 9.74 -7.91
CA SER A 20 -4.76 10.02 -9.04
C SER A 20 -3.76 11.16 -8.80
N ASN A 21 -3.54 11.55 -7.53
CA ASN A 21 -2.54 12.54 -7.15
C ASN A 21 -1.11 12.01 -7.31
N TRP A 22 -0.96 10.69 -7.46
CA TRP A 22 0.31 10.01 -7.67
C TRP A 22 1.22 10.71 -8.68
N ALA A 23 0.71 11.02 -9.88
CA ALA A 23 1.51 11.61 -10.95
C ALA A 23 2.01 13.03 -10.62
N ASN A 24 1.37 13.72 -9.68
CA ASN A 24 1.75 15.06 -9.22
C ASN A 24 2.73 15.04 -8.04
N LEU A 25 3.01 13.85 -7.48
CA LEU A 25 4.02 13.71 -6.44
C LEU A 25 5.43 13.82 -7.03
N LEU A 26 6.33 14.39 -6.24
CA LEU A 26 7.75 14.29 -6.52
C LEU A 26 8.19 12.81 -6.56
N PRO A 27 9.16 12.43 -7.39
CA PRO A 27 9.62 11.04 -7.48
C PRO A 27 10.03 10.44 -6.11
N GLU A 28 10.66 11.23 -5.25
CA GLU A 28 11.06 10.80 -3.91
C GLU A 28 9.84 10.52 -3.02
N ALA A 29 8.79 11.34 -3.15
CA ALA A 29 7.54 11.13 -2.43
C ALA A 29 6.79 9.88 -2.94
N GLN A 30 6.85 9.59 -4.24
CA GLN A 30 6.32 8.35 -4.80
C GLN A 30 7.03 7.12 -4.21
N VAL A 31 8.37 7.14 -4.14
CA VAL A 31 9.15 6.05 -3.54
C VAL A 31 8.82 5.89 -2.06
N GLN A 32 8.85 6.99 -1.29
CA GLN A 32 8.51 6.97 0.13
C GLN A 32 7.12 6.38 0.39
N MET A 33 6.15 6.71 -0.47
CA MET A 33 4.80 6.19 -0.35
C MET A 33 4.71 4.67 -0.55
N LEU A 34 5.51 4.10 -1.46
CA LEU A 34 5.57 2.64 -1.63
C LEU A 34 6.19 1.96 -0.41
N GLU A 35 7.17 2.59 0.23
CA GLU A 35 7.74 2.08 1.47
C GLU A 35 6.74 2.17 2.63
N GLU A 36 6.00 3.28 2.75
CA GLU A 36 4.91 3.40 3.73
C GLU A 36 3.82 2.35 3.52
N VAL A 37 3.47 2.05 2.26
CA VAL A 37 2.56 0.94 1.94
C VAL A 37 3.13 -0.39 2.44
N ALA A 38 4.40 -0.67 2.17
CA ALA A 38 5.04 -1.91 2.62
C ALA A 38 5.02 -2.04 4.15
N ASP A 39 5.26 -0.95 4.88
CA ASP A 39 5.19 -0.90 6.34
C ASP A 39 3.77 -1.09 6.87
N LEU A 40 2.78 -0.45 6.23
CA LEU A 40 1.36 -0.57 6.56
C LEU A 40 0.86 -2.01 6.45
N ILE A 41 1.29 -2.74 5.43
CA ILE A 41 0.88 -4.14 5.18
C ILE A 41 1.36 -5.07 6.29
N ASN A 42 2.60 -4.85 6.75
CA ASN A 42 3.21 -5.61 7.83
C ASN A 42 2.71 -5.15 9.22
N CYS A 43 1.91 -4.08 9.28
CA CYS A 43 1.40 -3.58 10.54
C CYS A 43 0.16 -4.37 11.00
N GLU A 44 0.28 -5.04 12.14
CA GLU A 44 -0.84 -5.76 12.78
C GLU A 44 -1.99 -4.83 13.17
N SER A 45 -1.69 -3.55 13.44
CA SER A 45 -2.71 -2.56 13.80
C SER A 45 -3.55 -2.09 12.61
N LEU A 46 -3.16 -2.39 11.37
CA LEU A 46 -3.95 -2.06 10.20
C LEU A 46 -5.02 -3.13 9.99
N LEU A 47 -6.28 -2.70 9.98
CA LEU A 47 -7.40 -3.60 9.76
C LEU A 47 -7.30 -4.32 8.40
N PHE A 48 -7.67 -5.60 8.39
CA PHE A 48 -7.65 -6.44 7.19
C PHE A 48 -8.37 -5.80 5.98
N GLY A 49 -9.56 -5.24 6.19
CA GLY A 49 -10.30 -4.56 5.11
C GLY A 49 -9.53 -3.38 4.48
N LYS A 50 -8.66 -2.71 5.24
CA LYS A 50 -7.78 -1.64 4.73
C LYS A 50 -6.60 -2.19 3.95
N LYS A 51 -6.05 -3.33 4.37
CA LYS A 51 -5.06 -4.09 3.58
C LYS A 51 -5.64 -4.48 2.21
N GLN A 52 -6.87 -5.00 2.18
CA GLN A 52 -7.57 -5.31 0.93
C GLN A 52 -7.80 -4.07 0.05
N GLN A 53 -8.14 -2.92 0.65
CA GLN A 53 -8.29 -1.66 -0.09
C GLN A 53 -6.97 -1.21 -0.73
N LEU A 54 -5.83 -1.37 -0.05
CA LEU A 54 -4.51 -1.07 -0.62
C LEU A 54 -4.18 -1.98 -1.81
N VAL A 55 -4.48 -3.28 -1.73
CA VAL A 55 -4.27 -4.23 -2.86
C VAL A 55 -4.94 -3.70 -4.13
N LEU A 56 -6.23 -3.38 -4.06
CA LEU A 56 -6.99 -2.93 -5.23
C LEU A 56 -6.43 -1.63 -5.83
N ARG A 57 -5.97 -0.72 -4.97
CA ARG A 57 -5.41 0.57 -5.39
C ARG A 57 -4.03 0.44 -6.00
N LEU A 58 -3.17 -0.40 -5.43
CA LEU A 58 -1.85 -0.70 -5.96
C LEU A 58 -1.94 -1.42 -7.30
N ASP A 59 -2.86 -2.38 -7.43
CA ASP A 59 -3.07 -3.09 -8.69
C ASP A 59 -3.48 -2.13 -9.83
N SER A 60 -4.42 -1.24 -9.53
CA SER A 60 -4.83 -0.17 -10.47
C SER A 60 -3.70 0.79 -10.81
N LEU A 61 -2.79 1.07 -9.86
CA LEU A 61 -1.69 2.01 -10.05
C LEU A 61 -0.62 1.49 -11.03
N GLN A 62 -0.48 0.17 -11.19
CA GLN A 62 0.57 -0.43 -12.04
C GLN A 62 0.57 0.07 -13.49
N SER A 63 -0.57 0.52 -14.02
CA SER A 63 -0.69 1.06 -15.38
C SER A 63 -0.21 2.51 -15.53
N TYR A 64 0.11 3.20 -14.42
CA TYR A 64 0.38 4.63 -14.38
C TYR A 64 1.76 4.97 -13.79
N VAL A 65 2.63 3.97 -13.65
CA VAL A 65 3.94 4.12 -12.99
C VAL A 65 5.08 3.70 -13.90
N THR A 66 6.29 4.09 -13.52
CA THR A 66 7.51 3.60 -14.17
C THR A 66 7.70 2.10 -13.96
N GLU A 67 8.48 1.43 -14.80
CA GLU A 67 8.77 -0.01 -14.64
C GLU A 67 9.44 -0.35 -13.29
N ALA A 68 10.30 0.54 -12.78
CA ALA A 68 10.93 0.36 -11.47
C ALA A 68 9.89 0.38 -10.33
N GLN A 69 8.95 1.33 -10.38
CA GLN A 69 7.86 1.42 -9.42
C GLN A 69 6.88 0.26 -9.56
N LYS A 70 6.60 -0.17 -10.80
CA LYS A 70 5.77 -1.35 -11.08
C LYS A 70 6.37 -2.61 -10.46
N ALA A 71 7.67 -2.83 -10.63
CA ALA A 71 8.37 -3.95 -10.00
C ALA A 71 8.26 -3.89 -8.46
N ARG A 72 8.38 -2.70 -7.87
CA ARG A 72 8.19 -2.51 -6.42
C ARG A 72 6.76 -2.80 -5.98
N ILE A 73 5.75 -2.32 -6.73
CA ILE A 73 4.34 -2.61 -6.47
C ILE A 73 4.07 -4.12 -6.51
N ILE A 74 4.61 -4.84 -7.50
CA ILE A 74 4.46 -6.29 -7.60
C ILE A 74 5.04 -7.00 -6.36
N GLN A 75 6.22 -6.57 -5.88
CA GLN A 75 6.81 -7.12 -4.66
C GLN A 75 5.91 -6.88 -3.44
N ILE A 76 5.37 -5.67 -3.31
CA ILE A 76 4.45 -5.29 -2.23
C ILE A 76 3.17 -6.14 -2.28
N LEU A 77 2.60 -6.32 -3.46
CA LEU A 77 1.40 -7.16 -3.66
C LEU A 77 1.65 -8.63 -3.28
N ALA A 78 2.82 -9.18 -3.64
CA ALA A 78 3.19 -10.54 -3.26
C ALA A 78 3.38 -10.71 -1.74
N LEU A 79 3.83 -9.66 -1.03
CA LEU A 79 3.87 -9.66 0.44
C LEU A 79 2.45 -9.61 1.02
N LEU A 80 1.58 -8.76 0.45
CA LEU A 80 0.18 -8.62 0.82
C LEU A 80 -0.60 -9.91 0.69
N GLU A 81 -0.46 -10.62 -0.42
CA GLU A 81 -1.15 -11.91 -0.65
C GLU A 81 -0.76 -12.94 0.42
N LYS A 82 0.53 -13.01 0.78
CA LYS A 82 0.98 -13.91 1.85
C LYS A 82 0.37 -13.55 3.19
N THR A 83 0.33 -12.26 3.54
CA THR A 83 -0.26 -11.79 4.80
C THR A 83 -1.77 -12.01 4.82
N VAL A 84 -2.47 -11.72 3.73
CA VAL A 84 -3.92 -11.93 3.60
C VAL A 84 -4.28 -13.41 3.69
N VAL A 85 -3.54 -14.27 3.00
CA VAL A 85 -3.74 -15.73 3.06
C VAL A 85 -3.46 -16.26 4.46
N ALA A 86 -2.43 -15.76 5.15
CA ALA A 86 -2.15 -16.13 6.54
C ALA A 86 -3.29 -15.71 7.47
N GLU A 87 -3.77 -14.47 7.36
CA GLU A 87 -4.86 -13.95 8.19
C GLU A 87 -6.19 -14.68 7.94
N LEU A 88 -6.48 -15.10 6.70
CA LEU A 88 -7.65 -15.92 6.36
C LEU A 88 -7.56 -17.37 6.88
N ASN A 89 -6.36 -17.95 6.93
CA ASN A 89 -6.16 -19.32 7.42
C ASN A 89 -6.12 -19.42 8.95
N CYS A 90 -6.02 -18.28 9.65
CA CYS A 90 -6.01 -18.20 11.12
C CYS A 90 -7.35 -17.76 11.72
N ALA A 91 -8.37 -17.49 10.89
CA ALA A 91 -9.73 -17.09 11.29
C ALA A 91 -10.69 -18.28 11.23
#